data_AF-A0A9D9AHN5-F1
#
_entry.id   AF-A0A9D9AHN5-F1
#
_cell.length_a   1.000
_cell.length_b   1.000
_cell.length_c   1.000
_cell.angle_alpha   90.00
_cell.angle_beta   90.00
_cell.angle_gamma   90.00
#
_symmetry.space_group_name_H-M   'P 1'
#
loop_
_entity.id
_entity.type
_entity.pdbx_description
1 polymer ?
#
loop_
_entity_poly.entity_id
_entity_poly.type
_entity_poly.pdbx_seq_one_letter_code
_entity_poly.pdbx_strand_id
1 'polypeptide(L)' 'MTSWGLGIVMALIALVGLVLAAGAADATMEWVGLLLTLFGIGYNYGLIVQNTGH' A
#
# COMPACT_ATOMS: atom_id res chain seq x y z
N MET A 1 -19.30 -3.58 4.73
CA MET A 1 -19.10 -2.15 4.37
C MET A 1 -17.75 -1.62 4.87
N THR A 2 -17.30 -1.99 6.08
CA THR A 2 -16.04 -1.52 6.69
C THR A 2 -14.75 -1.93 5.96
N SER A 3 -14.74 -3.07 5.24
CA SER A 3 -13.57 -3.58 4.52
C SER A 3 -13.16 -2.73 3.31
N TRP A 4 -14.15 -2.20 2.57
CA TRP A 4 -13.89 -1.36 1.39
C TRP A 4 -13.28 -0.01 1.73
N GLY A 5 -13.74 0.62 2.82
CA GLY A 5 -13.17 1.88 3.29
C GLY A 5 -11.70 1.74 3.68
N LEU A 6 -11.35 0.65 4.38
CA LEU A 6 -9.96 0.34 4.71
C LEU A 6 -9.10 0.06 3.47
N GLY A 7 -9.64 -0.63 2.46
CA GLY A 7 -8.92 -0.87 1.20
C GLY A 7 -8.56 0.42 0.46
N ILE A 8 -9.49 1.38 0.40
CA ILE A 8 -9.24 2.70 -0.20
C ILE A 8 -8.14 3.45 0.56
N VAL A 9 -8.20 3.46 1.89
CA VAL A 9 -7.16 4.09 2.73
C VAL A 9 -5.79 3.45 2.48
N MET A 10 -5.73 2.12 2.39
CA MET A 10 -4.47 1.41 2.14
C MET A 10 -3.94 1.64 0.72
N ALA A 11 -4.81 1.86 -0.27
CA ALA A 11 -4.40 2.25 -1.61
C ALA A 11 -3.79 3.66 -1.64
N LEU A 12 -4.35 4.60 -0.87
CA LEU A 12 -3.78 5.94 -0.71
C LEU A 12 -2.42 5.89 -0.01
N ILE A 13 -2.29 5.07 1.04
CA ILE A 13 -1.00 4.84 1.73
C ILE A 13 0.03 4.27 0.76
N ALA A 14 -0.37 3.33 -0.11
CA ALA A 14 0.54 2.76 -1.09
C ALA A 14 1.05 3.80 -2.11
N LEU A 15 0.16 4.69 -2.56
CA LEU A 15 0.51 5.80 -3.45
C LEU A 15 1.44 6.81 -2.76
N VAL A 16 1.19 7.14 -1.49
CA VAL A 16 2.09 8.00 -0.71
C VAL A 16 3.48 7.37 -0.58
N GLY A 17 3.55 6.07 -0.26
CA GLY A 17 4.82 5.34 -0.24
C GLY A 17 5.57 5.42 -1.58
N LEU A 18 4.84 5.36 -2.70
CA LEU A 18 5.44 5.37 -4.03
C LEU A 18 6.01 6.76 -4.35
N VAL A 19 5.28 7.82 -3.99
CA VAL A 19 5.75 9.20 -4.14
C VAL A 19 6.97 9.46 -3.26
N LEU A 20 6.97 8.95 -2.02
CA LEU A 20 8.12 9.06 -1.13
C LEU A 20 9.36 8.34 -1.68
N ALA A 21 9.18 7.13 -2.22
CA ALA A 21 10.27 6.39 -2.84
C ALA A 21 10.81 7.10 -4.09
N ALA A 22 9.92 7.61 -4.95
CA ALA A 22 10.31 8.29 -6.18
C ALA A 22 11.02 9.64 -5.94
N GLY A 23 10.73 10.29 -4.81
CA GLY A 23 11.35 11.56 -4.41
C GLY A 23 12.47 11.42 -3.38
N ALA A 24 12.92 10.20 -3.08
CA ALA A 24 13.89 9.96 -2.02
C ALA A 24 15.27 10.52 -2.37
N ALA A 25 15.83 11.34 -1.46
CA ALA A 25 17.19 11.86 -1.59
C ALA A 25 18.25 10.91 -1.02
N ASP A 26 17.82 9.91 -0.25
CA ASP A 26 18.66 8.90 0.38
C ASP A 26 18.02 7.50 0.31
N ALA A 27 18.86 6.48 0.35
CA ALA A 27 18.43 5.09 0.20
C ALA A 27 17.46 4.63 1.30
N THR A 28 17.56 5.18 2.52
CA THR A 28 16.67 4.78 3.62
C THR A 28 15.24 5.24 3.32
N MET A 29 15.08 6.48 2.88
CA MET A 29 13.78 7.02 2.49
C MET A 29 13.18 6.28 1.29
N GLU A 30 14.01 5.87 0.33
CA GLU A 30 13.60 5.03 -0.79
C GLU A 30 13.02 3.70 -0.31
N TRP A 31 13.75 2.98 0.55
CA TRP A 31 13.31 1.70 1.11
C TRP A 31 12.05 1.84 1.96
N VAL A 32 11.93 2.90 2.77
CA VAL A 32 10.72 3.16 3.56
C VAL A 32 9.51 3.38 2.65
N GLY A 33 9.66 4.18 1.59
CA GLY A 33 8.61 4.40 0.61
C GLY A 33 8.17 3.11 -0.07
N LEU A 34 9.14 2.30 -0.55
CA LEU A 34 8.87 1.00 -1.18
C LEU A 34 8.15 0.03 -0.24
N LEU A 35 8.60 -0.08 1.01
CA LEU A 35 7.95 -0.95 2.00
C LEU A 35 6.51 -0.51 2.29
N LEU A 36 6.27 0.79 2.37
CA LEU A 36 4.93 1.34 2.58
C LEU A 36 4.01 1.06 1.38
N THR A 37 4.53 1.16 0.16
CA THR A 37 3.82 0.78 -1.07
C THR A 37 3.46 -0.69 -1.09
N LEU A 38 4.44 -1.55 -0.85
CA LEU A 38 4.23 -3.01 -0.85
C LEU A 38 3.23 -3.44 0.21
N PHE A 39 3.27 -2.81 1.40
CA PHE A 39 2.31 -3.09 2.46
C PHE A 39 0.87 -2.75 2.06
N GLY A 40 0.64 -1.54 1.53
CA GLY A 40 -0.71 -1.12 1.12
C GLY A 40 -1.28 -1.93 -0.05
N ILE A 41 -0.42 -2.34 -1.00
CA ILE A 41 -0.80 -3.27 -2.08
C ILE A 41 -1.10 -4.66 -1.52
N GLY A 42 -0.23 -5.20 -0.68
CA GLY A 42 -0.39 -6.53 -0.09
C GLY A 42 -1.67 -6.64 0.76
N TYR A 43 -1.99 -5.61 1.53
CA TYR A 43 -3.25 -5.55 2.28
C TYR A 43 -4.47 -5.61 1.36
N ASN A 44 -4.49 -4.81 0.29
CA ASN A 44 -5.58 -4.82 -0.68
C ASN A 44 -5.70 -6.15 -1.41
N TYR A 45 -4.58 -6.78 -1.76
CA TYR A 45 -4.58 -8.13 -2.32
C TYR A 45 -5.21 -9.14 -1.35
N GLY A 46 -4.86 -9.08 -0.06
CA GLY A 46 -5.48 -9.90 0.98
C GLY A 46 -6.99 -9.69 1.09
N LEU A 47 -7.46 -8.44 1.02
CA LEU A 47 -8.89 -8.15 0.96
C LEU A 47 -9.55 -8.76 -0.28
N ILE A 48 -8.93 -8.65 -1.46
CA ILE A 48 -9.46 -9.25 -2.69
C ILE A 48 -9.58 -10.77 -2.54
N VAL A 49 -8.53 -11.43 -2.04
CA VAL A 49 -8.53 -12.88 -1.82
C VAL A 49 -9.62 -13.29 -0.83
N GLN A 50 -9.83 -12.55 0.26
CA GLN A 50 -10.90 -12.85 1.22
C GLN A 50 -12.31 -12.68 0.65
N ASN A 51 -12.51 -11.76 -0.30
CA ASN A 51 -13.82 -11.49 -0.90
C ASN A 51 -14.08 -12.29 -2.20
N THR A 52 -13.04 -12.90 -2.79
CA THR A 52 -13.11 -13.58 -4.10
C THR A 52 -12.69 -15.06 -4.02
N GLY A 53 -11.95 -15.44 -2.98
CA GLY A 53 -11.57 -16.83 -2.71
C GLY A 53 -12.76 -17.59 -2.17
N HIS A 54 -13.46 -18.30 -3.06
CA HIS A 54 -14.36 -19.39 -2.72
C HIS A 54 -13.57 -20.59 -2.16
#